data_AF-G1LWM9-F1
#
_entry.id   AF-G1LWM9-F1
#
_cell.length_a   1.000
_cell.length_b   1.000
_cell.length_c   1.000
_cell.angle_alpha   90.00
_cell.angle_beta   90.00
_cell.angle_gamma   90.00
#
_symmetry.space_group_name_H-M   'P 1'
#
loop_
_entity.id
_entity.type
_entity.pdbx_description
1 polymer ?
#
loop_
_entity_poly.entity_id
_entity_poly.type
_entity_poly.pdbx_seq_one_letter_code
_entity_poly.pdbx_strand_id
1 'polypeptide(L)'
;MRQRVGAPGQGSAHKMAAAVTFWRMLLRSGKAALSLPRGARCLAVRMSPTGEKITHTGQVYDDKDYRKIRFVGRQKEVNENFAIDLIAEQPVSEVGSRVITCDGGGGALGHPKVYINLDKETKTGTCGYCGLQFRQHHH
;
A
#
# COMPACT_ATOMS: atom_id res chain seq x y z
N MET A 1 56.11 8.76 -16.33
CA MET A 1 56.95 7.69 -16.92
C MET A 1 56.03 6.56 -17.36
N ARG A 2 55.31 6.71 -18.49
CA ARG A 2 55.60 6.12 -19.82
C ARG A 2 56.10 4.65 -19.81
N GLN A 3 55.21 3.80 -20.33
CA GLN A 3 55.40 2.72 -21.33
C GLN A 3 56.02 1.39 -20.87
N ARG A 4 55.23 0.30 -21.00
CA ARG A 4 55.27 -0.79 -22.02
C ARG A 4 56.50 -1.70 -21.82
N VAL A 5 56.46 -3.02 -21.95
CA VAL A 5 56.07 -3.84 -23.11
C VAL A 5 55.99 -5.31 -22.65
N GLY A 6 55.13 -6.12 -23.27
CA GLY A 6 55.27 -7.58 -23.25
C GLY A 6 54.07 -8.35 -23.81
N ALA A 7 53.99 -8.50 -25.14
CA ALA A 7 53.26 -9.58 -25.83
C ALA A 7 54.26 -10.75 -26.07
N PRO A 8 53.89 -12.02 -26.41
CA PRO A 8 53.03 -12.39 -27.55
C PRO A 8 52.18 -13.68 -27.34
N GLY A 9 51.42 -14.10 -28.36
CA GLY A 9 50.91 -15.48 -28.43
C GLY A 9 49.71 -15.67 -29.36
N GLN A 10 49.98 -15.91 -30.64
CA GLN A 10 49.01 -16.31 -31.66
C GLN A 10 48.60 -17.78 -31.48
N GLY A 11 47.34 -18.11 -31.81
CA GLY A 11 46.86 -19.49 -31.88
C GLY A 11 45.58 -19.58 -32.69
N SER A 12 45.73 -19.88 -33.98
CA SER A 12 44.66 -20.21 -34.94
C SER A 12 44.24 -21.66 -34.76
N ALA A 13 42.93 -21.94 -34.81
CA ALA A 13 42.41 -23.24 -35.26
C ALA A 13 40.95 -23.13 -35.67
N HIS A 14 40.72 -23.07 -36.98
CA HIS A 14 39.45 -23.42 -37.61
C HIS A 14 39.17 -24.92 -37.43
N LYS A 15 37.96 -25.28 -36.99
CA LYS A 15 37.36 -26.60 -37.26
C LYS A 15 35.85 -26.50 -37.51
N MET A 16 35.51 -26.65 -38.78
CA MET A 16 34.41 -27.38 -39.42
C MET A 16 33.10 -27.65 -38.65
N ALA A 17 32.02 -27.14 -39.25
CA ALA A 17 30.79 -27.84 -39.66
C ALA A 17 30.17 -28.91 -38.73
N ALA A 18 28.94 -28.64 -38.30
CA ALA A 18 27.86 -29.62 -38.32
C ALA A 18 26.51 -28.89 -38.29
N ALA A 19 25.83 -28.86 -39.44
CA ALA A 19 24.41 -28.58 -39.52
C ALA A 19 23.66 -29.82 -39.00
N VAL A 20 22.88 -29.67 -37.93
CA VAL A 20 21.80 -30.61 -37.61
C VAL A 20 20.57 -29.80 -37.20
N THR A 21 19.62 -29.81 -38.13
CA THR A 21 18.22 -29.47 -37.95
C THR A 21 17.62 -30.24 -36.77
N PHE A 22 17.14 -29.56 -35.74
CA PHE A 22 16.08 -30.10 -34.88
C PHE A 22 15.11 -28.99 -34.48
N TRP A 23 14.18 -28.77 -35.39
CA TRP A 23 12.94 -28.03 -35.17
C TRP A 23 12.12 -28.77 -34.11
N ARG A 24 11.96 -28.16 -32.93
CA ARG A 24 10.89 -28.33 -31.91
C ARG A 24 11.44 -28.08 -30.51
N MET A 25 11.59 -26.82 -30.13
CA MET A 25 11.23 -26.43 -28.77
C MET A 25 9.97 -25.60 -28.90
N LEU A 26 8.88 -26.26 -28.50
CA LEU A 26 7.59 -25.67 -28.26
C LEU A 26 7.78 -24.36 -27.50
N LEU A 27 7.25 -23.32 -28.11
CA LEU A 27 6.90 -22.04 -27.52
C LEU A 27 6.09 -22.29 -26.25
N ARG A 28 6.76 -22.56 -25.13
CA ARG A 28 6.15 -22.56 -23.80
C ARG A 28 6.02 -21.09 -23.41
N SER A 29 5.11 -20.42 -24.11
CA SER A 29 4.48 -19.18 -23.66
C SER A 29 3.71 -19.50 -22.40
N GLY A 30 4.44 -19.68 -21.30
CA GLY A 30 3.90 -19.48 -19.97
C GLY A 30 3.55 -18.02 -19.91
N LYS A 31 2.31 -17.68 -20.24
CA LYS A 31 1.69 -16.46 -19.72
C LYS A 31 1.73 -16.64 -18.22
N ALA A 32 2.79 -16.15 -17.59
CA ALA A 32 2.75 -15.75 -16.20
C ALA A 32 1.57 -14.78 -16.14
N ALA A 33 0.42 -15.28 -15.69
CA ALA A 33 -0.63 -14.41 -15.24
C ALA A 33 0.01 -13.63 -14.09
N LEU A 34 0.46 -12.41 -14.37
CA LEU A 34 0.64 -11.41 -13.33
C LEU A 34 -0.74 -11.29 -12.70
N SER A 35 -0.99 -12.04 -11.64
CA SER A 35 -2.06 -11.72 -10.72
C SER A 35 -1.72 -10.33 -10.23
N LEU A 36 -2.43 -9.32 -10.76
CA LEU A 36 -2.47 -8.00 -10.17
C LEU A 36 -2.68 -8.21 -8.66
N PRO A 37 -1.85 -7.61 -7.80
CA PRO A 37 -2.12 -7.66 -6.37
C PRO A 37 -3.52 -7.10 -6.17
N ARG A 38 -4.43 -7.98 -5.76
CA ARG A 38 -5.81 -7.60 -5.44
C ARG A 38 -5.74 -6.69 -4.23
N GLY A 39 -5.87 -5.38 -4.48
CA GLY A 39 -6.23 -4.41 -3.46
C GLY A 39 -5.07 -3.63 -2.85
N ALA A 40 -4.27 -2.95 -3.65
CA ALA A 40 -3.69 -1.69 -3.16
C ALA A 40 -4.86 -0.68 -3.09
N ARG A 41 -5.42 -0.45 -1.89
CA ARG A 41 -6.32 0.68 -1.69
C ARG A 41 -5.48 1.94 -1.91
N CYS A 42 -5.84 2.76 -2.87
CA CYS A 42 -5.14 4.02 -3.10
C CYS A 42 -5.38 4.93 -1.88
N LEU A 43 -4.34 5.18 -1.08
CA LEU A 43 -4.31 6.23 -0.04
C LEU A 43 -4.45 7.66 -0.63
N ALA A 44 -4.64 7.78 -1.94
CA ALA A 44 -4.63 9.05 -2.63
C ALA A 44 -5.96 9.79 -2.47
N VAL A 45 -5.84 11.10 -2.25
CA VAL A 45 -6.97 12.04 -2.28
C VAL A 45 -7.72 11.89 -3.61
N ARG A 46 -9.03 11.64 -3.53
CA ARG A 46 -9.89 11.55 -4.71
C ARG A 46 -10.06 12.93 -5.34
N MET A 47 -10.11 12.95 -6.68
CA MET A 47 -10.33 14.17 -7.46
C MET A 47 -11.78 14.22 -7.95
N SER A 48 -12.38 15.41 -7.93
CA SER A 48 -13.69 15.66 -8.53
C SER A 48 -13.59 15.79 -10.07
N PRO A 49 -14.72 15.72 -10.80
CA PRO A 49 -14.72 15.90 -12.25
C PRO A 49 -14.12 17.24 -12.72
N THR A 50 -14.20 18.27 -11.89
CA THR A 50 -13.59 19.58 -12.17
C THR A 50 -12.13 19.71 -11.74
N GLY A 51 -11.49 18.62 -11.31
CA GLY A 51 -10.08 18.60 -10.91
C GLY A 51 -9.81 19.16 -9.51
N GLU A 52 -10.84 19.42 -8.70
CA GLU A 52 -10.68 19.82 -7.30
C GLU A 52 -10.50 18.60 -6.39
N LYS A 53 -9.57 18.69 -5.42
CA LYS A 53 -9.37 17.67 -4.38
C LYS A 53 -10.60 17.57 -3.47
N ILE A 54 -11.12 16.35 -3.30
CA ILE A 54 -12.22 16.04 -2.38
C ILE A 54 -11.62 15.90 -0.97
N THR A 55 -12.25 16.49 0.04
CA THR A 55 -11.76 16.40 1.42
C THR A 55 -11.92 14.99 2.00
N HIS A 56 -11.27 14.70 3.14
CA HIS A 56 -11.44 13.42 3.87
C HIS A 56 -12.89 13.15 4.31
N THR A 57 -13.72 14.20 4.42
CA THR A 57 -15.17 14.09 4.69
C THR A 57 -16.02 13.87 3.45
N GLY A 58 -15.43 13.95 2.25
CA GLY A 58 -16.16 13.88 0.97
C GLY A 58 -16.66 15.23 0.44
N GLN A 59 -16.28 16.35 1.06
CA GLN A 59 -16.73 17.67 0.62
C GLN A 59 -16.00 18.14 -0.64
N VAL A 60 -16.79 18.63 -1.60
CA VAL A 60 -16.35 19.37 -2.77
C VAL A 60 -17.45 20.36 -3.17
N TYR A 61 -17.09 21.44 -3.86
CA TYR A 61 -18.09 22.36 -4.42
C TYR A 61 -18.63 21.81 -5.74
N ASP A 62 -19.92 22.04 -5.99
CA ASP A 62 -20.51 21.72 -7.29
C ASP A 62 -19.92 22.61 -8.38
N ASP A 63 -19.95 22.13 -9.62
CA ASP A 63 -19.35 22.80 -10.78
C ASP A 63 -19.95 24.20 -11.02
N LYS A 64 -21.22 24.38 -10.66
CA LYS A 64 -21.98 25.64 -10.81
C LYS A 64 -21.97 26.50 -9.53
N ASP A 65 -21.29 26.09 -8.48
CA ASP A 65 -21.28 26.81 -7.22
C ASP A 65 -20.33 28.02 -7.29
N TYR A 66 -20.91 29.22 -7.19
CA TYR A 66 -20.16 30.47 -7.21
C TYR A 66 -19.08 30.54 -6.12
N ARG A 67 -19.24 29.80 -5.01
CA ARG A 67 -18.31 29.77 -3.88
C ARG A 67 -16.92 29.28 -4.28
N LYS A 68 -16.79 28.55 -5.39
CA LYS A 68 -15.51 28.07 -5.94
C LYS A 68 -14.56 29.19 -6.37
N ILE A 69 -15.08 30.38 -6.67
CA ILE A 69 -14.28 31.55 -7.07
C ILE A 69 -13.17 31.89 -6.08
N ARG A 70 -13.36 31.58 -4.79
CA ARG A 70 -12.36 31.85 -3.73
C ARG A 70 -11.02 31.11 -3.94
N PHE A 71 -11.05 30.01 -4.70
CA PHE A 71 -9.88 29.18 -5.02
C PHE A 71 -9.34 29.44 -6.42
N VAL A 72 -9.94 30.33 -7.22
CA VAL A 72 -9.36 30.71 -8.50
C VAL A 72 -8.09 31.53 -8.23
N GLY A 73 -6.97 31.10 -8.80
CA GLY A 73 -5.64 31.70 -8.53
C GLY A 73 -5.04 31.35 -7.16
N ARG A 74 -5.66 30.44 -6.40
CA ARG A 74 -5.19 29.95 -5.10
C ARG A 74 -5.33 28.43 -5.03
N GLN A 75 -4.73 27.80 -4.01
CA GLN A 75 -4.90 26.37 -3.78
C GLN A 75 -5.91 26.09 -2.66
N LYS A 76 -6.79 25.11 -2.87
CA LYS A 76 -7.60 24.52 -1.79
C LYS A 76 -6.72 23.56 -1.00
N GLU A 77 -6.45 23.90 0.24
CA GLU A 77 -5.66 23.05 1.13
C GLU A 77 -6.51 21.88 1.62
N VAL A 78 -6.01 20.67 1.39
CA VAL A 78 -6.62 19.41 1.84
C VAL A 78 -5.51 18.54 2.38
N ASN A 79 -5.68 18.01 3.59
CA ASN A 79 -4.76 17.02 4.15
C ASN A 79 -4.80 15.74 3.29
N GLU A 80 -3.65 15.26 2.84
CA GLU A 80 -3.55 14.07 1.98
C GLU A 80 -3.58 12.76 2.76
N ASN A 81 -3.24 12.81 4.05
CA ASN A 81 -3.20 11.63 4.91
C ASN A 81 -4.55 11.39 5.58
N PHE A 82 -5.39 10.54 4.99
CA PHE A 82 -6.71 10.24 5.52
C PHE A 82 -6.62 9.20 6.66
N ALA A 83 -7.10 9.57 7.85
CA ALA A 83 -7.07 8.71 9.03
C ALA A 83 -7.85 7.38 8.85
N ILE A 84 -8.89 7.38 8.00
CA ILE A 84 -9.68 6.19 7.67
C ILE A 84 -8.79 5.10 7.05
N ASP A 85 -7.91 5.49 6.14
CA ASP A 85 -7.03 4.54 5.44
C ASP A 85 -5.90 4.08 6.35
N LEU A 86 -5.32 5.00 7.14
CA LEU A 86 -4.25 4.69 8.09
C LEU A 86 -4.70 3.73 9.19
N ILE A 87 -5.91 3.88 9.72
CA ILE A 87 -6.46 2.97 10.74
C ILE A 87 -6.78 1.61 10.12
N ALA A 88 -7.28 1.57 8.88
CA ALA A 88 -7.57 0.33 8.18
C ALA A 88 -6.30 -0.46 7.80
N GLU A 89 -5.16 0.22 7.67
CA GLU A 89 -3.86 -0.41 7.44
C GLU A 89 -3.29 -1.08 8.70
N GLN A 90 -3.68 -0.61 9.90
CA GLN A 90 -3.22 -1.22 11.14
C GLN A 90 -3.76 -2.65 11.30
N PRO A 91 -2.92 -3.61 11.72
CA PRO A 91 -3.35 -4.99 11.93
C PRO A 91 -4.31 -5.09 13.11
N VAL A 92 -5.23 -6.06 13.03
CA VAL A 92 -6.10 -6.42 14.14
C VAL A 92 -5.26 -7.11 15.22
N SER A 93 -5.32 -6.62 16.45
CA SER A 93 -4.58 -7.20 17.58
C SER A 93 -5.34 -8.41 18.14
N GLU A 94 -4.68 -9.56 18.17
CA GLU A 94 -5.23 -10.79 18.72
C GLU A 94 -4.84 -10.94 20.19
N VAL A 95 -5.84 -11.23 21.03
CA VAL A 95 -5.67 -11.36 22.48
C VAL A 95 -6.38 -12.61 23.01
N GLY A 96 -5.88 -13.20 24.09
CA GLY A 96 -6.51 -14.37 24.71
C GLY A 96 -7.66 -14.03 25.67
N SER A 97 -7.72 -12.79 26.16
CA SER A 97 -8.69 -12.35 27.15
C SER A 97 -10.02 -11.89 26.53
N ARG A 98 -11.11 -12.20 27.22
CA ARG A 98 -12.48 -11.79 26.85
C ARG A 98 -12.71 -10.27 26.91
N VAL A 99 -12.05 -9.58 27.84
CA VAL A 99 -12.13 -8.12 27.99
C VAL A 99 -10.72 -7.56 27.95
N ILE A 100 -10.49 -6.55 27.10
CA ILE A 100 -9.19 -5.87 26.98
C ILE A 100 -9.28 -4.42 27.42
N THR A 101 -8.15 -3.90 27.89
CA THR A 101 -8.00 -2.47 28.22
C THR A 101 -7.21 -1.75 27.14
N CYS A 102 -7.73 -0.64 26.66
CA CYS A 102 -7.04 0.24 25.73
C CYS A 102 -6.93 1.64 26.34
N ASP A 103 -5.74 2.19 26.34
CA ASP A 103 -5.40 3.57 26.75
C ASP A 103 -4.78 4.38 25.60
N GLY A 104 -4.65 3.78 24.41
CA GLY A 104 -4.00 4.40 23.25
C GLY A 104 -2.48 4.44 23.30
N GLY A 105 -1.87 3.80 24.32
CA GLY A 105 -0.43 3.84 24.55
C GLY A 105 0.04 5.11 25.25
N GLY A 106 1.18 5.01 25.96
CA GLY A 106 1.78 6.15 26.64
C GLY A 106 1.08 6.59 27.92
N GLY A 107 0.18 5.77 28.48
CA GLY A 107 -0.50 6.04 29.76
C GLY A 107 -1.32 7.32 29.72
N ALA A 108 -0.81 8.39 30.33
CA ALA A 108 -1.48 9.69 30.37
C ALA A 108 -1.44 10.47 29.03
N LEU A 109 -0.58 10.07 28.07
CA LEU A 109 -0.47 10.72 26.77
C LEU A 109 -1.50 10.22 25.74
N GLY A 110 -2.19 9.12 26.05
CA GLY A 110 -3.21 8.53 25.19
C GLY A 110 -4.60 9.04 25.52
N HIS A 111 -5.60 8.16 25.42
CA HIS A 111 -6.99 8.45 25.75
C HIS A 111 -7.36 7.84 27.11
N PRO A 112 -8.50 8.23 27.72
CA PRO A 112 -8.99 7.60 28.93
C PRO A 112 -9.07 6.08 28.77
N LYS A 113 -8.61 5.35 29.79
CA LYS A 113 -8.62 3.90 29.80
C LYS A 113 -10.03 3.36 29.61
N VAL A 114 -10.23 2.56 28.56
CA VAL A 114 -11.51 1.91 28.28
C VAL A 114 -11.38 0.39 28.24
N TYR A 115 -12.49 -0.26 28.55
CA TYR A 115 -12.64 -1.71 28.54
C TYR A 115 -13.48 -2.10 27.33
N ILE A 116 -12.95 -2.99 26.50
CA ILE A 116 -13.59 -3.44 25.26
C ILE A 116 -13.91 -4.93 25.40
N ASN A 117 -15.19 -5.27 25.18
CA ASN A 117 -15.66 -6.66 25.25
C ASN A 117 -15.46 -7.35 23.89
N LEU A 118 -14.91 -8.57 23.93
CA LEU A 118 -14.60 -9.40 22.76
C LEU A 118 -15.45 -10.67 22.68
N ASP A 119 -16.57 -10.71 23.41
CA ASP A 119 -17.50 -11.85 23.47
C ASP A 119 -18.05 -12.31 22.13
N LYS A 120 -18.03 -11.43 21.12
CA LYS A 120 -18.59 -11.70 19.79
C LYS A 120 -17.46 -12.05 18.83
N GLU A 121 -17.22 -13.33 18.61
CA GLU A 121 -16.19 -13.82 17.67
C GLU A 121 -16.40 -13.35 16.21
N THR A 122 -17.65 -13.03 15.85
CA THR A 122 -18.02 -12.59 14.49
C THR A 122 -17.58 -11.16 14.15
N LYS A 123 -17.24 -10.33 15.15
CA LYS A 123 -16.87 -8.92 14.96
C LYS A 123 -15.64 -8.57 15.78
N THR A 124 -14.77 -7.73 15.23
CA THR A 124 -13.66 -7.17 15.99
C THR A 124 -14.17 -6.10 16.96
N GLY A 125 -13.64 -6.11 18.19
CA GLY A 125 -13.86 -5.04 19.15
C GLY A 125 -13.04 -3.82 18.75
N THR A 126 -13.69 -2.73 18.36
CA THR A 126 -12.99 -1.51 17.95
C THR A 126 -12.94 -0.52 19.11
N CYS A 127 -11.76 0.06 19.36
CA CYS A 127 -11.63 1.14 20.33
C CYS A 127 -12.28 2.42 19.80
N GLY A 128 -13.17 3.04 20.58
CA GLY A 128 -13.85 4.28 20.21
C GLY A 128 -12.96 5.52 20.12
N TYR A 129 -11.70 5.43 20.56
CA TYR A 129 -10.73 6.53 20.54
C TYR A 129 -9.68 6.32 19.45
N CYS A 130 -8.82 5.30 19.60
CA CYS A 130 -7.75 5.04 18.63
C CYS A 130 -8.23 4.41 17.31
N GLY A 131 -9.44 3.86 17.26
CA GLY A 131 -9.93 3.11 16.09
C GLY A 131 -9.24 1.75 15.87
N LEU A 132 -8.29 1.37 16.73
CA LEU A 132 -7.65 0.06 16.70
C LEU A 132 -8.66 -1.06 16.95
N GLN A 133 -8.42 -2.19 16.29
CA GLN A 133 -9.31 -3.35 16.33
C GLN A 133 -8.65 -4.48 17.11
N PHE A 134 -9.45 -5.16 17.92
CA PHE A 134 -9.04 -6.29 18.74
C PHE A 134 -9.93 -7.50 18.46
N ARG A 135 -9.36 -8.70 18.51
CA ARG A 135 -10.09 -9.96 18.36
C ARG A 135 -9.62 -10.96 19.40
N GLN A 136 -10.56 -11.73 19.97
CA GLN A 136 -10.18 -12.84 20.83
C GLN A 136 -9.73 -14.03 19.96
N HIS A 137 -8.52 -14.53 20.21
CA HIS A 137 -8.03 -15.76 19.57
C HIS A 137 -8.37 -16.94 20.49
N HIS A 138 -9.17 -17.89 19.98
CA HIS A 138 -9.49 -19.14 20.68
C HIS A 138 -8.45 -20.19 20.31
N HIS A 139 -7.91 -20.89 21.32
CA HIS A 139 -7.00 -22.02 21.13
C HIS A 139 -7.76 -23.28 20.75
#